data_AF-A0A382MZZ7-F1
#
_entry.id   AF-A0A382MZZ7-F1
#
_cell.length_a   1.000
_cell.length_b   1.000
_cell.length_c   1.000
_cell.angle_alpha   90.00
_cell.angle_beta   90.00
_cell.angle_gamma   90.00
#
_symmetry.space_group_name_H-M   'P 1'
#
loop_
_entity.id
_entity.type
_entity.pdbx_description
1 polymer ?
#
loop_
_entity_poly.entity_id
_entity_poly.type
_entity_poly.pdbx_seq_one_letter_code
_entity_poly.pdbx_strand_id
1 'polypeptide(L)'
;VAEMVNEACIKWGFFLISGHGVPKHLIGRMFSVSYEFFDLSEEEKLQYDSTGRKGGRGYFSVGKKALARTYGDLNAPGDQKETFVSGAEPIDGDPYYFTPEAEGHFAENIWPTYPSDMKQVWIMYREACQGVADKLLNIME
;
A
#
# COMPACT_ATOMS: atom_id res chain seq x y z
N VAL A 1 -26.61 -4.07 -8.74
CA VAL A 1 -25.15 -4.06 -8.42
C VAL A 1 -24.92 -4.62 -7.02
N ALA A 2 -25.59 -4.12 -5.98
CA ALA A 2 -25.49 -4.64 -4.61
C ALA A 2 -25.64 -6.17 -4.51
N GLU A 3 -26.69 -6.74 -5.10
CA GLU A 3 -26.92 -8.19 -5.10
C GLU A 3 -25.78 -8.98 -5.76
N MET A 4 -25.28 -8.52 -6.91
CA MET A 4 -24.13 -9.16 -7.59
C MET A 4 -22.85 -9.10 -6.75
N VAL A 5 -22.64 -7.99 -6.03
CA VAL A 5 -21.50 -7.82 -5.11
C VAL A 5 -21.65 -8.80 -3.94
N ASN A 6 -22.82 -8.85 -3.31
CA ASN A 6 -23.11 -9.78 -2.22
C ASN A 6 -22.93 -11.25 -2.64
N GLU A 7 -23.50 -11.64 -3.78
CA GLU A 7 -23.35 -12.98 -4.33
C GLU A 7 -21.88 -13.34 -4.58
N ALA A 8 -21.10 -12.42 -5.16
CA ALA A 8 -19.69 -12.66 -5.41
C ALA A 8 -18.87 -12.77 -4.11
N CYS A 9 -19.15 -11.92 -3.11
CA CYS A 9 -18.56 -12.02 -1.78
C CYS A 9 -18.83 -13.37 -1.12
N ILE A 10 -20.09 -13.85 -1.14
CA ILE A 10 -20.48 -15.12 -0.52
C ILE A 10 -19.91 -16.32 -1.28
N LYS A 11 -19.99 -16.30 -2.61
CA LYS A 11 -19.66 -17.46 -3.44
C LYS A 11 -18.17 -17.63 -3.67
N TRP A 12 -17.46 -16.52 -3.86
CA TRP A 12 -16.06 -16.53 -4.30
C TRP A 12 -15.11 -15.83 -3.33
N GLY A 13 -15.60 -14.88 -2.53
CA GLY A 13 -14.78 -14.04 -1.66
C GLY A 13 -13.99 -12.96 -2.41
N PHE A 14 -14.17 -12.81 -3.72
CA PHE A 14 -13.55 -11.76 -4.54
C PHE A 14 -14.37 -11.47 -5.81
N PHE A 15 -14.16 -10.30 -6.40
CA PHE A 15 -14.75 -9.89 -7.68
C PHE A 15 -13.87 -8.84 -8.38
N LEU A 16 -14.09 -8.66 -9.68
CA LEU A 16 -13.44 -7.62 -10.47
C LEU A 16 -14.40 -6.44 -10.67
N ILE A 17 -13.88 -5.23 -10.60
CA ILE A 17 -14.64 -4.01 -10.85
C ILE A 17 -14.11 -3.39 -12.13
N SER A 18 -15.00 -3.19 -13.10
CA SER A 18 -14.75 -2.36 -14.28
C SER A 18 -15.49 -1.03 -14.16
N GLY A 19 -15.00 0.02 -14.82
CA GLY A 19 -15.69 1.32 -14.80
C GLY A 19 -15.63 2.05 -13.45
N HIS A 20 -14.65 1.72 -12.60
CA HIS A 20 -14.46 2.33 -11.28
C HIS A 20 -14.12 3.84 -11.30
N GLY A 21 -13.73 4.39 -12.44
CA GLY A 21 -13.50 5.83 -12.62
C GLY A 21 -12.09 6.32 -12.25
N VAL A 22 -11.22 5.46 -11.73
CA VAL A 22 -9.80 5.79 -11.52
C VAL A 22 -9.14 6.09 -12.89
N PRO A 23 -8.49 7.26 -13.07
CA PRO A 23 -7.91 7.63 -14.35
C PRO A 23 -6.82 6.67 -14.82
N LYS A 24 -6.89 6.20 -16.07
CA LYS A 24 -5.90 5.27 -16.63
C LYS A 24 -4.47 5.82 -16.62
N HIS A 25 -4.31 7.13 -16.86
CA HIS A 25 -2.99 7.77 -16.82
C HIS A 25 -2.37 7.75 -15.41
N LEU A 26 -3.19 7.85 -14.36
CA LEU A 26 -2.74 7.78 -12.98
C LEU A 26 -2.29 6.37 -12.61
N ILE A 27 -3.04 5.34 -13.04
CA ILE A 27 -2.62 3.93 -12.91
C ILE A 27 -1.28 3.71 -13.63
N GLY A 28 -1.15 4.19 -14.87
CA GLY A 28 0.09 4.09 -15.64
C GLY A 28 1.27 4.77 -14.94
N ARG A 29 1.08 6.00 -14.43
CA ARG A 29 2.15 6.71 -13.71
C ARG A 29 2.52 6.02 -12.42
N MET A 30 1.54 5.50 -11.66
CA MET A 30 1.77 4.73 -10.43
C MET A 30 2.69 3.53 -10.68
N PHE A 31 2.44 2.76 -11.73
CA PHE A 31 3.33 1.67 -12.12
C PHE A 31 4.70 2.19 -12.57
N SER A 32 4.77 3.22 -13.43
CA SER A 32 6.02 3.82 -13.93
C SER A 32 6.95 4.24 -12.79
N VAL A 33 6.48 5.05 -11.84
CA VAL A 33 7.32 5.53 -10.72
C VAL A 33 7.74 4.40 -9.79
N SER A 34 6.92 3.36 -9.67
CA SER A 34 7.28 2.19 -8.87
C SER A 34 8.39 1.39 -9.55
N TYR A 35 8.31 1.18 -10.87
CA TYR A 35 9.38 0.54 -11.63
C TYR A 35 10.67 1.35 -11.61
N GLU A 36 10.58 2.67 -11.83
CA GLU A 36 11.73 3.58 -11.74
C GLU A 36 12.45 3.48 -10.38
N PHE A 37 11.72 3.32 -9.27
CA PHE A 37 12.33 3.07 -7.96
C PHE A 37 12.96 1.68 -7.86
N PHE A 38 12.26 0.62 -8.29
CA PHE A 38 12.76 -0.75 -8.15
C PHE A 38 13.92 -1.10 -9.10
N ASP A 39 14.06 -0.35 -10.20
CA ASP A 39 15.19 -0.45 -11.15
C ASP A 39 16.49 0.18 -10.59
N LEU A 40 16.43 0.93 -9.48
CA LEU A 40 17.62 1.41 -8.78
C LEU A 40 18.48 0.24 -8.26
N SER A 41 19.76 0.52 -8.03
CA SER A 41 20.64 -0.45 -7.39
C SER A 41 20.16 -0.81 -5.99
N GLU A 42 20.53 -1.99 -5.50
CA GLU A 42 20.18 -2.40 -4.13
C GLU A 42 20.72 -1.41 -3.09
N GLU A 43 21.92 -0.87 -3.29
CA GLU A 43 22.53 0.12 -2.40
C GLU A 43 21.66 1.40 -2.30
N GLU A 44 21.18 1.91 -3.43
CA GLU A 44 20.29 3.07 -3.46
C GLU A 44 18.96 2.79 -2.78
N LYS A 45 18.35 1.61 -3.02
CA LYS A 45 17.09 1.23 -2.39
C LYS A 45 17.22 1.03 -0.88
N LEU A 46 18.35 0.50 -0.40
CA LEU A 46 18.63 0.26 1.02
C LEU A 46 18.74 1.55 1.85
N GLN A 47 18.93 2.72 1.23
CA GLN A 47 18.81 4.01 1.91
C GLN A 47 17.43 4.21 2.57
N TYR A 48 16.41 3.54 2.03
CA TYR A 48 15.03 3.59 2.50
C TYR A 48 14.61 2.34 3.27
N ASP A 49 15.55 1.51 3.71
CA ASP A 49 15.26 0.25 4.41
C ASP A 49 14.48 0.48 5.72
N SER A 50 13.42 -0.31 5.86
CA SER A 50 12.48 -0.30 6.97
C SER A 50 12.75 -1.41 7.99
N THR A 51 13.73 -2.28 7.73
CA THR A 51 14.07 -3.39 8.64
C THR A 51 14.38 -2.86 10.05
N GLY A 52 13.62 -3.34 11.05
CA GLY A 52 13.78 -2.94 12.45
C GLY A 52 13.15 -1.59 12.84
N ARG A 53 12.56 -0.84 11.90
CA ARG A 53 11.84 0.40 12.22
C ARG A 53 10.40 0.11 12.65
N LYS A 54 9.92 0.84 13.67
CA LYS A 54 8.49 0.82 14.05
C LYS A 54 7.62 1.30 12.89
N GLY A 55 6.47 0.68 12.68
CA GLY A 55 5.51 1.06 11.63
C GLY A 55 5.78 0.51 10.23
N GLY A 56 6.97 -0.02 9.94
CA GLY A 56 7.24 -0.77 8.73
C GLY A 56 7.00 -0.02 7.41
N ARG A 57 7.34 1.28 7.36
CA ARG A 57 7.27 2.14 6.17
C ARG A 57 8.58 2.17 5.40
N GLY A 58 8.54 2.29 4.08
CA GLY A 58 9.72 2.30 3.21
C GLY A 58 9.99 0.95 2.55
N TYR A 59 11.25 0.72 2.23
CA TYR A 59 11.72 -0.43 1.46
C TYR A 59 12.01 -1.66 2.33
N PHE A 60 11.77 -2.83 1.76
CA PHE A 60 12.18 -4.14 2.27
C PHE A 60 12.80 -4.93 1.12
N SER A 61 14.05 -5.35 1.30
CA SER A 61 14.72 -6.20 0.31
C SER A 61 14.14 -7.61 0.26
N VAL A 62 14.53 -8.36 -0.77
CA VAL A 62 14.06 -9.73 -1.00
C VAL A 62 14.25 -10.59 0.24
N GLY A 63 13.20 -11.33 0.62
CA GLY A 63 13.22 -12.23 1.77
C GLY A 63 13.08 -11.57 3.15
N LYS A 64 12.99 -10.23 3.25
CA LYS A 64 12.81 -9.53 4.53
C LYS A 64 11.41 -9.66 5.11
N LYS A 65 10.41 -9.94 4.28
CA LYS A 65 9.04 -10.27 4.70
C LYS A 65 8.80 -11.77 4.50
N ALA A 66 7.96 -12.36 5.34
CA ALA A 66 7.62 -13.77 5.27
C ALA A 66 6.16 -13.96 5.73
N LEU A 67 5.21 -13.87 4.80
CA LEU A 67 3.79 -13.96 5.15
C LEU A 67 3.43 -15.35 5.72
N ALA A 68 4.03 -16.42 5.19
CA ALA A 68 3.75 -17.78 5.67
C ALA A 68 4.04 -17.97 7.17
N ARG A 69 5.01 -17.23 7.73
CA ARG A 69 5.33 -17.29 9.17
C ARG A 69 4.19 -16.75 10.03
N THR A 70 3.38 -15.82 9.54
CA THR A 70 2.22 -15.31 10.27
C THR A 70 1.06 -16.31 10.30
N TYR A 71 1.11 -17.35 9.46
CA TYR A 71 0.16 -18.46 9.44
C TYR A 71 0.67 -19.71 10.20
N GLY A 72 1.79 -19.59 10.92
CA GLY A 72 2.29 -20.64 11.82
C GLY A 72 3.44 -21.48 11.26
N ASP A 73 3.81 -21.34 9.98
CA ASP A 73 5.03 -21.96 9.45
C ASP A 73 6.25 -21.10 9.75
N LEU A 74 6.77 -21.21 10.97
CA LEU A 74 7.92 -20.42 11.44
C LEU A 74 9.21 -20.68 10.67
N ASN A 75 9.30 -21.79 9.94
CA ASN A 75 10.48 -22.18 9.17
C ASN A 75 10.40 -21.75 7.70
N ALA A 76 9.26 -21.21 7.25
CA ALA A 76 9.09 -20.77 5.88
C ALA A 76 10.21 -19.78 5.46
N PRO A 77 10.76 -19.90 4.24
CA PRO A 77 11.70 -18.92 3.72
C PRO A 77 11.03 -17.54 3.60
N GLY A 78 11.84 -16.49 3.49
CA GLY A 78 11.34 -15.16 3.19
C GLY A 78 10.70 -15.11 1.79
N ASP A 79 9.70 -14.24 1.64
CA ASP A 79 9.00 -13.99 0.39
C ASP A 79 10.02 -13.56 -0.69
N GLN A 80 9.97 -14.19 -1.86
CA GLN A 80 10.85 -13.88 -3.01
C GLN A 80 10.37 -12.62 -3.74
N LYS A 81 10.32 -11.50 -3.02
CA LYS A 81 9.92 -10.19 -3.51
C LYS A 81 10.61 -9.10 -2.70
N GLU A 82 10.95 -8.02 -3.36
CA GLU A 82 11.13 -6.73 -2.70
C GLU A 82 9.77 -6.07 -2.45
N THR A 83 9.73 -5.10 -1.54
CA THR A 83 8.46 -4.43 -1.20
C THR A 83 8.74 -2.99 -0.78
N PHE A 84 7.88 -2.07 -1.21
CA PHE A 84 7.83 -0.71 -0.69
C PHE A 84 6.46 -0.48 -0.04
N VAL A 85 6.44 0.09 1.16
CA VAL A 85 5.21 0.27 1.96
C VAL A 85 5.05 1.73 2.37
N SER A 86 3.88 2.29 2.08
CA SER A 86 3.42 3.58 2.61
C SER A 86 2.06 3.44 3.28
N GLY A 87 1.84 4.18 4.37
CA GLY A 87 0.53 4.38 4.99
C GLY A 87 -0.14 5.69 4.56
N ALA A 88 -1.27 6.01 5.18
CA ALA A 88 -1.88 7.34 5.04
C ALA A 88 -0.95 8.42 5.61
N GLU A 89 -0.91 9.58 4.95
CA GLU A 89 -0.28 10.77 5.54
C GLU A 89 -1.18 11.31 6.66
N PRO A 90 -0.62 11.82 7.77
CA PRO A 90 -1.39 12.52 8.79
C PRO A 90 -2.18 13.69 8.21
N ILE A 91 -3.38 13.93 8.73
CA ILE A 91 -4.17 15.10 8.35
C ILE A 91 -3.80 16.25 9.30
N ASP A 92 -3.35 17.36 8.72
CA ASP A 92 -3.01 18.56 9.48
C ASP A 92 -4.18 19.03 10.34
N GLY A 93 -3.92 19.21 11.64
CA GLY A 93 -4.90 19.70 12.60
C GLY A 93 -5.82 18.64 13.18
N ASP A 94 -5.74 17.37 12.76
CA ASP A 94 -6.47 16.28 13.40
C ASP A 94 -5.64 15.67 14.54
N PRO A 95 -6.05 15.86 15.82
CA PRO A 95 -5.27 15.37 16.96
C PRO A 95 -5.22 13.84 17.03
N TYR A 96 -6.13 13.12 16.36
CA TYR A 96 -6.19 11.66 16.38
C TYR A 96 -4.86 11.02 15.94
N TYR A 97 -4.20 11.60 14.92
CA TYR A 97 -2.95 11.06 14.37
C TYR A 97 -1.77 11.10 15.36
N PHE A 98 -1.91 11.81 16.48
CA PHE A 98 -0.88 11.99 17.50
C PHE A 98 -1.28 11.38 18.85
N THR A 99 -2.33 10.57 18.92
CA THR A 99 -2.72 9.86 20.14
C THR A 99 -1.96 8.52 20.30
N PRO A 100 -1.90 7.95 21.51
CA PRO A 100 -1.33 6.62 21.72
C PRO A 100 -2.01 5.51 20.89
N GLU A 101 -3.31 5.63 20.63
CA GLU A 101 -4.07 4.66 19.81
C GLU A 101 -3.66 4.71 18.33
N ALA A 102 -3.16 5.84 17.86
CA ALA A 102 -2.64 6.03 16.51
C ALA A 102 -1.17 5.60 16.37
N GLU A 103 -0.45 5.35 17.48
CA GLU A 103 0.96 4.99 17.46
C GLU A 103 1.19 3.73 16.61
N GLY A 104 2.12 3.82 15.65
CA GLY A 104 2.45 2.73 14.73
C GLY A 104 1.47 2.55 13.55
N HIS A 105 0.20 2.93 13.70
CA HIS A 105 -0.79 2.92 12.62
C HIS A 105 -0.53 4.03 11.59
N PHE A 106 -0.10 5.20 12.06
CA PHE A 106 0.22 6.38 11.25
C PHE A 106 1.69 6.78 11.32
N ALA A 107 2.58 5.78 11.45
CA ALA A 107 4.02 6.02 11.39
C ALA A 107 4.41 6.75 10.10
N GLU A 108 5.35 7.69 10.23
CA GLU A 108 5.84 8.53 9.14
C GLU A 108 6.35 7.67 7.97
N ASN A 109 5.93 8.05 6.76
CA ASN A 109 6.35 7.38 5.54
C ASN A 109 7.79 7.74 5.16
N ILE A 110 8.58 6.74 4.75
CA ILE A 110 9.94 6.94 4.25
C ILE A 110 9.88 6.98 2.72
N TRP A 111 9.65 8.16 2.16
CA TRP A 111 9.57 8.35 0.71
C TRP A 111 10.96 8.51 0.08
N PRO A 112 11.19 7.96 -1.13
CA PRO A 112 12.45 8.14 -1.81
C PRO A 112 12.55 9.53 -2.44
N THR A 113 13.78 10.01 -2.62
CA THR A 113 14.06 11.25 -3.34
C THR A 113 14.03 11.06 -4.86
N TYR A 114 14.18 9.82 -5.33
CA TYR A 114 14.01 9.41 -6.72
C TYR A 114 13.16 8.13 -6.81
N PRO A 115 12.19 8.05 -7.75
CA PRO A 115 11.74 9.15 -8.61
C PRO A 115 11.03 10.23 -7.78
N SER A 116 11.27 11.50 -8.14
CA SER A 116 10.92 12.65 -7.30
C SER A 116 9.42 12.85 -7.10
N ASP A 117 8.60 12.33 -8.00
CA ASP A 117 7.14 12.39 -7.94
C ASP A 117 6.49 11.14 -7.34
N MET A 118 7.26 10.14 -6.89
CA MET A 118 6.70 8.89 -6.33
C MET A 118 5.70 9.15 -5.21
N LYS A 119 6.07 9.99 -4.22
CA LYS A 119 5.19 10.36 -3.10
C LYS A 119 3.84 10.89 -3.60
N GLN A 120 3.89 11.88 -4.49
CA GLN A 120 2.70 12.55 -4.99
C GLN A 120 1.80 11.57 -5.76
N VAL A 121 2.38 10.77 -6.65
CA VAL A 121 1.66 9.80 -7.48
C VAL A 121 1.01 8.70 -6.63
N TRP A 122 1.74 8.17 -5.65
CA TRP A 122 1.23 7.14 -4.75
C TRP A 122 0.05 7.65 -3.90
N ILE A 123 0.14 8.88 -3.38
CA ILE A 123 -0.94 9.51 -2.62
C ILE A 123 -2.18 9.70 -3.50
N MET A 124 -2.02 10.31 -4.68
CA MET A 124 -3.14 10.52 -5.61
C MET A 124 -3.81 9.19 -6.01
N TYR A 125 -3.02 8.15 -6.28
CA TYR A 125 -3.56 6.84 -6.62
C TYR A 125 -4.30 6.19 -5.44
N ARG A 126 -3.75 6.27 -4.22
CA ARG A 126 -4.41 5.79 -3.00
C ARG A 126 -5.74 6.49 -2.78
N GLU A 127 -5.80 7.82 -2.91
CA GLU A 127 -7.04 8.60 -2.75
C GLU A 127 -8.08 8.21 -3.80
N ALA A 128 -7.67 8.01 -5.05
CA ALA A 128 -8.56 7.53 -6.11
C ALA A 128 -9.12 6.13 -5.79
N CYS A 129 -8.28 5.22 -5.28
CA CYS A 129 -8.71 3.89 -4.84
C CYS A 129 -9.63 3.95 -3.61
N GLN A 130 -9.37 4.84 -2.65
CA GLN A 130 -10.23 5.06 -1.49
C GLN A 130 -11.64 5.48 -1.94
N GLY A 131 -11.75 6.42 -2.88
CA GLY A 131 -13.05 6.83 -3.42
C GLY A 131 -13.81 5.71 -4.16
N VAL A 132 -13.12 4.68 -4.66
CA VAL A 132 -13.77 3.45 -5.17
C VAL A 132 -14.24 2.58 -4.02
N ALA A 133 -13.40 2.38 -2.99
CA ALA A 133 -13.74 1.60 -1.82
C ALA A 133 -14.97 2.17 -1.09
N ASP A 134 -15.04 3.49 -0.91
CA ASP A 134 -16.16 4.17 -0.25
C ASP A 134 -17.48 3.92 -1.02
N LYS A 135 -17.44 3.99 -2.35
CA LYS A 135 -18.61 3.67 -3.19
C LYS A 135 -19.04 2.22 -3.06
N LEU A 136 -18.08 1.29 -2.98
CA LEU A 136 -18.39 -0.14 -2.80
C LEU A 136 -19.03 -0.40 -1.44
N LEU A 137 -18.51 0.19 -0.37
CA LEU A 137 -19.06 0.03 0.97
C LEU A 137 -20.50 0.55 1.05
N ASN A 138 -20.78 1.72 0.44
CA ASN A 138 -22.15 2.24 0.33
C ASN A 138 -23.10 1.36 -0.50
N ILE A 139 -22.59 0.51 -1.39
CA ILE A 139 -23.40 -0.45 -2.17
C ILE A 139 -23.69 -1.71 -1.35
N MET A 140 -22.89 -2.00 -0.33
CA MET A 140 -23.01 -3.18 0.53
C MET A 140 -23.88 -2.94 1.78
N GLU A 141 -24.22 -1.68 2.10
CA GLU A 141 -25.25 -1.33 3.09
C GLU A 141 -26.65 -1.72 2.61
#